data_AF-A0A7W8PCD0-F1
#
_entry.id   AF-A0A7W8PCD0-F1
#
_cell.length_a   1.000
_cell.length_b   1.000
_cell.length_c   1.000
_cell.angle_alpha   90.00
_cell.angle_beta   90.00
_cell.angle_gamma   90.00
#
_symmetry.space_group_name_H-M   'P 1'
#
loop_
_entity.id
_entity.type
_entity.pdbx_description
1 polymer ?
#
loop_
_entity_poly.entity_id
_entity_poly.type
_entity_poly.pdbx_seq_one_letter_code
_entity_poly.pdbx_strand_id
1 'polypeptide(L)'
;MARTESPVSTPTDWYDTNIDLPVSLDARDAGNSLDAMPMNWSRFDLAAYQLRTGEYAFGVRAGWSEGYAGDGADFEALYLFVIDDKTLHVVFAEPMAFDKMLAGEWHKDGTRSHDVSDAANALTVLPSMTDGYHDLQLREKAGGKWRRTFKWSAEQQRYH
;
A
#
# COMPACT_ATOMS: atom_id res chain seq x y z
N MET A 1 26.97 4.04 1.50
CA MET A 1 25.58 4.24 1.05
C MET A 1 24.80 3.01 1.45
N ALA A 2 23.63 3.18 2.07
CA ALA A 2 22.74 2.07 2.36
C ALA A 2 22.10 1.57 1.06
N ARG A 3 21.93 0.25 0.93
CA ARG A 3 21.36 -0.40 -0.24
C ARG A 3 20.71 -1.71 0.17
N THR A 4 19.81 -2.21 -0.65
CA THR A 4 19.46 -3.63 -0.60
C THR A 4 20.54 -4.41 -1.36
N GLU A 5 20.93 -5.59 -0.86
CA GLU A 5 21.87 -6.49 -1.58
C GLU A 5 21.19 -7.24 -2.72
N SER A 6 19.86 -7.20 -2.77
CA SER A 6 18.99 -7.80 -3.78
C SER A 6 17.77 -6.92 -4.01
N PRO A 7 16.98 -7.11 -5.08
CA PRO A 7 15.72 -6.39 -5.25
C PRO A 7 14.82 -6.52 -4.02
N VAL A 8 14.04 -5.47 -3.73
CA VAL A 8 12.98 -5.55 -2.72
C VAL A 8 12.05 -6.70 -3.11
N SER A 9 11.85 -7.64 -2.19
CA SER A 9 11.05 -8.85 -2.41
C SER A 9 9.88 -8.98 -1.43
N THR A 10 9.66 -7.96 -0.60
CA THR A 10 8.50 -7.90 0.30
C THR A 10 7.25 -7.52 -0.52
N PRO A 11 6.24 -8.41 -0.62
CA PRO A 11 4.99 -8.06 -1.28
C PRO A 11 4.21 -7.05 -0.45
N THR A 12 3.30 -6.32 -1.10
CA THR A 12 2.27 -5.56 -0.38
C THR A 12 1.30 -6.54 0.26
N ASP A 13 0.97 -6.33 1.52
CA ASP A 13 -0.03 -7.14 2.21
C ASP A 13 -1.43 -6.61 1.86
N TRP A 14 -2.14 -7.32 0.99
CA TRP A 14 -3.49 -6.94 0.58
C TRP A 14 -4.57 -7.55 1.47
N TYR A 15 -4.21 -8.21 2.57
CA TYR A 15 -5.20 -8.70 3.53
C TYR A 15 -5.76 -7.57 4.37
N ASP A 16 -7.02 -7.70 4.80
CA ASP A 16 -7.70 -6.79 5.75
C ASP A 16 -7.45 -5.29 5.45
N THR A 17 -7.81 -4.90 4.23
CA THR A 17 -7.78 -3.53 3.71
C THR A 17 -9.16 -3.14 3.17
N ASN A 18 -9.46 -1.84 3.12
CA ASN A 18 -10.61 -1.30 2.38
C ASN A 18 -10.26 -0.89 0.93
N ILE A 19 -9.02 -1.13 0.51
CA ILE A 19 -8.58 -0.89 -0.86
C ILE A 19 -8.94 -2.13 -1.67
N ASP A 20 -9.66 -1.91 -2.76
CA ASP A 20 -9.97 -2.95 -3.72
C ASP A 20 -8.71 -3.64 -4.25
N LEU A 21 -8.81 -4.93 -4.50
CA LEU A 21 -7.71 -5.72 -5.08
C LEU A 21 -7.57 -5.45 -6.60
N PRO A 22 -6.34 -5.42 -7.12
CA PRO A 22 -6.05 -5.69 -8.53
C PRO A 22 -6.65 -7.05 -8.94
N VAL A 23 -7.20 -7.14 -10.15
CA VAL A 23 -7.83 -8.37 -10.68
C VAL A 23 -6.88 -9.57 -10.63
N SER A 24 -5.60 -9.33 -10.93
CA SER A 24 -4.57 -10.39 -10.86
C SER A 24 -4.41 -10.99 -9.47
N LEU A 25 -4.64 -10.21 -8.41
CA LEU A 25 -4.58 -10.61 -7.00
C LEU A 25 -5.89 -11.20 -6.49
N ASP A 26 -7.03 -10.70 -6.95
CA ASP A 26 -8.34 -11.27 -6.61
C ASP A 26 -8.49 -12.70 -7.16
N ALA A 27 -7.94 -12.97 -8.35
CA ALA A 27 -7.97 -14.28 -8.98
C ALA A 27 -7.01 -15.32 -8.35
N ARG A 28 -6.07 -14.89 -7.50
CA ARG A 28 -4.99 -15.72 -6.93
C ARG A 28 -4.71 -15.29 -5.49
N ASP A 29 -5.17 -16.08 -4.51
CA ASP A 29 -4.96 -15.89 -3.07
C ASP A 29 -3.85 -14.86 -2.72
N ALA A 30 -4.28 -13.67 -2.29
CA ALA A 30 -3.47 -12.44 -2.24
C ALA A 30 -2.22 -12.47 -1.33
N GLY A 31 -1.98 -13.57 -0.61
CA GLY A 31 -0.93 -13.68 0.42
C GLY A 31 0.42 -14.19 -0.03
N ASN A 32 0.60 -14.66 -1.27
CA ASN A 32 1.87 -15.25 -1.68
C ASN A 32 2.15 -15.22 -3.20
N SER A 33 1.47 -14.36 -3.95
CA SER A 33 1.65 -14.26 -5.40
C SER A 33 2.73 -13.23 -5.77
N LEU A 34 3.50 -13.52 -6.81
CA LEU A 34 4.37 -12.53 -7.46
C LEU A 34 3.61 -11.27 -7.89
N ASP A 35 2.29 -11.41 -8.08
CA ASP A 35 1.37 -10.34 -8.47
C ASP A 35 1.20 -9.29 -7.33
N ALA A 36 1.56 -9.63 -6.08
CA ALA A 36 1.53 -8.72 -4.93
C ALA A 36 2.77 -7.81 -4.86
N MET A 37 3.74 -7.99 -5.77
CA MET A 37 4.83 -7.06 -5.96
C MET A 37 4.41 -5.90 -6.86
N PRO A 38 4.84 -4.66 -6.56
CA PRO A 38 4.47 -3.51 -7.39
C PRO A 38 5.11 -3.56 -8.78
N MET A 39 4.36 -3.07 -9.77
CA MET A 39 4.84 -2.93 -11.15
C MET A 39 5.81 -1.76 -11.30
N ASN A 40 5.67 -0.73 -10.45
CA ASN A 40 6.54 0.44 -10.46
C ASN A 40 6.71 1.06 -9.07
N TRP A 41 7.82 1.78 -8.89
CA TRP A 41 8.09 2.65 -7.75
C TRP A 41 7.97 4.10 -8.23
N SER A 42 7.05 4.87 -7.67
CA SER A 42 6.63 6.14 -8.27
C SER A 42 7.31 7.36 -7.65
N ARG A 43 7.26 7.50 -6.31
CA ARG A 43 7.80 8.68 -5.61
C ARG A 43 8.12 8.39 -4.15
N PHE A 44 8.97 9.23 -3.56
CA PHE A 44 9.14 9.26 -2.10
C PHE A 44 7.89 9.84 -1.42
N ASP A 45 7.55 9.26 -0.27
CA ASP A 45 6.66 9.86 0.70
C ASP A 45 7.50 10.60 1.74
N LEU A 46 7.27 11.90 1.87
CA LEU A 46 8.10 12.80 2.66
C LEU A 46 7.60 12.99 4.10
N ALA A 47 6.60 12.22 4.54
CA ALA A 47 6.20 12.22 5.93
C ALA A 47 7.31 11.66 6.83
N ALA A 48 7.49 12.29 8.00
CA ALA A 48 8.48 11.86 8.99
C ALA A 48 7.92 10.74 9.87
N TYR A 49 8.06 9.49 9.42
CA TYR A 49 7.62 8.32 10.17
C TYR A 49 8.60 7.99 11.29
N GLN A 50 8.49 8.67 12.42
CA GLN A 50 9.28 8.36 13.61
C GLN A 50 8.76 7.08 14.26
N LEU A 51 9.45 5.97 14.06
CA LEU A 51 9.01 4.67 14.59
C LEU A 51 9.32 4.52 16.08
N ARG A 52 10.42 5.13 16.54
CA ARG A 52 10.76 5.29 17.96
C ARG A 52 11.74 6.45 18.13
N THR A 53 12.14 6.75 19.37
CA THR A 53 13.11 7.83 19.63
C THR A 53 14.40 7.61 18.83
N GLY A 54 14.75 8.56 17.97
CA GLY A 54 15.95 8.52 17.14
C GLY A 54 15.90 7.64 15.89
N GLU A 55 14.80 6.91 15.65
CA GLU A 55 14.67 6.00 14.50
C GLU A 55 13.48 6.40 13.63
N TYR A 56 13.75 6.61 12.35
CA TYR A 56 12.79 7.05 11.36
C TYR A 56 12.78 6.07 10.19
N ALA A 57 11.59 5.84 9.65
CA ALA A 57 11.45 5.27 8.32
C ALA A 57 11.20 6.38 7.28
N PHE A 58 11.63 6.12 6.05
CA PHE A 58 11.22 6.90 4.89
C PHE A 58 10.25 6.08 4.03
N GLY A 59 9.29 6.76 3.41
CA GLY A 59 8.28 6.11 2.59
C GLY A 59 8.62 6.13 1.10
N VAL A 60 8.21 5.09 0.38
CA VAL A 60 8.18 5.05 -1.08
C VAL A 60 6.80 4.56 -1.53
N ARG A 61 6.19 5.28 -2.46
CA ARG A 61 4.93 4.90 -3.10
C ARG A 61 5.22 3.95 -4.26
N ALA A 62 4.44 2.89 -4.34
CA ALA A 62 4.56 1.87 -5.38
C ALA A 62 3.18 1.61 -5.98
N GLY A 63 3.10 1.09 -7.20
CA GLY A 63 1.81 0.97 -7.87
C GLY A 63 1.65 -0.16 -8.87
N TRP A 64 0.38 -0.37 -9.22
CA TRP A 64 -0.12 -1.30 -10.23
C TRP A 64 -1.03 -0.54 -11.18
N SER A 65 -1.10 -0.99 -12.43
CA SER A 65 -2.00 -0.44 -13.43
C SER A 65 -2.59 -1.59 -14.24
N GLU A 66 -3.90 -1.59 -14.41
CA GLU A 66 -4.66 -2.59 -15.14
C GLU A 66 -5.41 -1.91 -16.29
N GLY A 67 -5.32 -2.49 -17.49
CA GLY A 67 -6.04 -2.01 -18.67
C GLY A 67 -7.21 -2.92 -19.01
N TYR A 68 -8.38 -2.32 -19.21
CA TYR A 68 -9.61 -2.97 -19.68
C TYR A 68 -10.01 -2.47 -21.07
N ALA A 69 -11.00 -3.10 -21.68
CA ALA A 69 -11.52 -2.67 -22.98
C ALA A 69 -12.24 -1.31 -22.88
N GLY A 70 -11.46 -0.25 -23.11
CA GLY A 70 -11.89 1.15 -23.09
C GLY A 70 -11.60 1.89 -21.78
N ASP A 71 -10.93 1.25 -20.81
CA ASP A 71 -10.77 1.81 -19.46
C ASP A 71 -9.61 1.18 -18.67
N GLY A 72 -9.48 1.47 -17.37
CA GLY A 72 -8.46 0.87 -16.51
C GLY A 72 -8.68 1.03 -15.00
N ALA A 73 -7.68 0.61 -14.25
CA ALA A 73 -7.58 0.82 -12.82
C ALA A 73 -6.13 1.06 -12.41
N ASP A 74 -5.93 1.97 -11.47
CA ASP A 74 -4.62 2.25 -10.88
C ASP A 74 -4.70 2.02 -9.37
N PHE A 75 -3.62 1.45 -8.82
CA PHE A 75 -3.52 1.14 -7.40
C PHE A 75 -2.20 1.63 -6.86
N GLU A 76 -2.20 2.05 -5.60
CA GLU A 76 -1.02 2.56 -4.90
C GLU A 76 -0.87 1.89 -3.54
N ALA A 77 0.37 1.52 -3.20
CA ALA A 77 0.79 1.09 -1.88
C ALA A 77 1.86 2.03 -1.31
N LEU A 78 2.03 1.99 0.01
CA LEU A 78 3.13 2.66 0.72
C LEU A 78 4.03 1.61 1.36
N TYR A 79 5.32 1.73 1.03
CA TYR A 79 6.38 0.97 1.66
C TYR A 79 7.16 1.88 2.60
N LEU A 80 7.36 1.46 3.85
CA LEU A 80 8.28 2.13 4.76
C LEU A 80 9.59 1.36 4.86
N PHE A 81 10.70 2.10 4.77
CA PHE A 81 12.04 1.57 4.86
C PHE A 81 12.78 2.16 6.05
N VAL A 82 13.40 1.29 6.85
CA VAL A 82 14.39 1.67 7.86
C VAL A 82 15.79 1.44 7.30
N ILE A 83 16.70 2.36 7.59
CA ILE A 83 18.12 2.21 7.30
C ILE A 83 18.78 1.63 8.56
N ASP A 84 19.30 0.41 8.47
CA ASP A 84 20.14 -0.20 9.51
C ASP A 84 21.57 -0.35 8.98
N ASP A 85 22.48 0.50 9.45
CA ASP A 85 23.83 0.71 8.91
C ASP A 85 23.86 0.88 7.38
N LYS A 86 24.12 -0.22 6.66
CA LYS A 86 24.23 -0.25 5.20
C LYS A 86 23.09 -1.00 4.52
N THR A 87 22.13 -1.50 5.29
CA THR A 87 21.02 -2.32 4.82
C THR A 87 19.72 -1.53 4.86
N LEU A 88 18.88 -1.73 3.84
CA LEU A 88 17.51 -1.21 3.80
C LEU A 88 16.55 -2.34 4.16
N HIS A 89 15.71 -2.12 5.17
CA HIS A 89 14.69 -3.06 5.61
C HIS A 89 13.30 -2.50 5.32
N VAL A 90 12.47 -3.26 4.60
CA VAL A 90 11.04 -2.97 4.49
C VAL A 90 10.38 -3.36 5.81
N VAL A 91 9.82 -2.37 6.50
CA VAL A 91 9.16 -2.58 7.80
C VAL A 91 7.64 -2.47 7.72
N PHE A 92 7.09 -2.01 6.60
CA PHE A 92 5.66 -1.86 6.36
C PHE A 92 5.42 -1.82 4.84
N ALA A 93 4.38 -2.49 4.35
CA ALA A 93 4.03 -2.53 2.93
C ALA A 93 2.52 -2.78 2.77
N GLU A 94 1.73 -1.71 2.64
CA GLU A 94 0.27 -1.81 2.66
C GLU A 94 -0.39 -0.98 1.53
N PRO A 95 -1.57 -1.40 1.04
CA PRO A 95 -2.37 -0.64 0.10
C PRO A 95 -2.82 0.70 0.66
N MET A 96 -2.74 1.72 -0.18
CA MET A 96 -3.05 3.09 0.19
C MET A 96 -4.18 3.70 -0.60
N ALA A 97 -4.32 3.38 -1.88
CA ALA A 97 -5.37 3.95 -2.70
C ALA A 97 -5.65 3.09 -3.94
N PHE A 98 -6.85 3.27 -4.50
CA PHE A 98 -7.17 2.82 -5.84
C PHE A 98 -8.10 3.83 -6.53
N ASP A 99 -8.06 3.84 -7.85
CA ASP A 99 -9.06 4.43 -8.74
C ASP A 99 -9.37 3.39 -9.81
N LYS A 100 -10.66 3.06 -9.95
CA LYS A 100 -11.17 2.05 -10.86
C LYS A 100 -12.26 2.67 -11.71
N MET A 101 -12.18 2.44 -13.01
CA MET A 101 -13.27 2.76 -13.92
C MET A 101 -13.57 1.53 -14.78
N LEU A 102 -14.79 1.04 -14.63
CA LEU A 102 -15.27 -0.17 -15.27
C LEU A 102 -16.29 0.20 -16.33
N ALA A 103 -16.00 -0.18 -17.56
CA ALA A 103 -16.86 0.15 -18.69
C ALA A 103 -18.16 -0.68 -18.68
N GLY A 104 -19.29 0.01 -18.56
CA GLY A 104 -20.64 -0.56 -18.50
C GLY A 104 -21.30 -0.75 -19.86
N GLU A 105 -22.63 -0.66 -19.89
CA GLU A 105 -23.44 -0.90 -21.08
C GLU A 105 -23.25 0.17 -22.17
N TRP A 106 -23.33 -0.28 -23.43
CA TRP A 106 -23.43 0.61 -24.59
C TRP A 106 -24.86 1.09 -24.78
N HIS A 107 -25.01 2.39 -25.03
CA HIS A 107 -26.28 3.03 -25.32
C HIS A 107 -26.52 3.14 -26.83
N LYS A 108 -27.80 3.29 -27.21
CA LYS A 108 -28.22 3.37 -28.63
C LYS A 108 -27.69 4.60 -29.37
N ASP A 109 -27.25 5.62 -28.64
CA ASP A 109 -26.66 6.85 -29.16
C ASP A 109 -25.14 6.75 -29.39
N GLY A 110 -24.54 5.59 -29.12
CA GLY A 110 -23.11 5.35 -29.26
C GLY A 110 -22.27 5.79 -28.06
N THR A 111 -22.89 6.20 -26.95
CA THR A 111 -22.18 6.42 -25.68
C THR A 111 -22.11 5.14 -24.85
N ARG A 112 -21.23 5.10 -23.84
CA ARG A 112 -21.06 3.97 -22.93
C ARG A 112 -21.10 4.43 -21.49
N SER A 113 -21.79 3.68 -20.64
CA SER A 113 -21.77 3.89 -19.18
C SER A 113 -20.40 3.52 -18.60
N HIS A 114 -20.08 4.10 -17.44
CA HIS A 114 -18.91 3.73 -16.64
C HIS A 114 -19.33 3.64 -15.18
N ASP A 115 -18.80 2.64 -14.48
CA ASP A 115 -18.87 2.54 -13.03
C ASP A 115 -17.50 2.96 -12.47
N VAL A 116 -17.49 4.03 -11.67
CA VAL A 116 -16.27 4.62 -11.11
C VAL A 116 -16.27 4.34 -9.62
N SER A 117 -15.18 3.77 -9.11
CA SER A 117 -14.96 3.60 -7.68
C SER A 117 -13.53 3.96 -7.30
N ASP A 118 -13.39 4.57 -6.12
CA ASP A 118 -12.11 4.96 -5.57
C ASP A 118 -12.11 4.81 -4.05
N ALA A 119 -10.92 4.63 -3.48
CA ALA A 119 -10.70 4.79 -2.06
C ALA A 119 -9.26 5.24 -1.82
N ALA A 120 -9.04 5.93 -0.69
CA ALA A 120 -7.71 6.35 -0.29
C ALA A 120 -7.56 6.36 1.23
N ASN A 121 -6.37 6.00 1.69
CA ASN A 121 -5.97 5.95 3.08
C ASN A 121 -4.88 6.98 3.40
N ALA A 122 -4.73 7.29 4.68
CA ALA A 122 -3.61 8.02 5.25
C ALA A 122 -2.98 7.18 6.36
N LEU A 123 -1.65 7.14 6.42
CA LEU A 123 -0.90 6.49 7.49
C LEU A 123 -0.56 7.51 8.57
N THR A 124 -0.90 7.20 9.82
CA THR A 124 -0.60 8.00 11.00
C THR A 124 0.28 7.21 11.97
N VAL A 125 1.30 7.86 12.53
CA VAL A 125 2.05 7.32 13.68
C VAL A 125 1.28 7.63 14.96
N LEU A 126 0.96 6.62 15.75
CA LEU A 126 0.20 6.77 16.99
C LEU A 126 1.11 7.01 18.21
N PRO A 127 0.62 7.67 19.27
CA PRO A 127 1.36 7.78 20.52
C PRO A 127 1.45 6.46 21.30
N SER A 128 0.57 5.49 21.02
CA SER A 128 0.68 4.14 21.58
C SER A 128 1.90 3.42 21.03
N MET A 129 2.45 2.50 21.82
CA MET A 129 3.64 1.75 21.45
C MET A 129 3.46 0.26 21.75
N THR A 130 4.07 -0.57 20.91
CA THR A 130 4.25 -2.01 21.09
C THR A 130 5.74 -2.31 20.93
N ASP A 131 6.33 -3.05 21.87
CA ASP A 131 7.77 -3.42 21.86
C ASP A 131 8.74 -2.24 21.67
N GLY A 132 8.36 -1.05 22.16
CA GLY A 132 9.16 0.17 22.07
C GLY A 132 9.08 0.90 20.72
N TYR A 133 8.21 0.45 19.82
CA TYR A 133 7.90 1.10 18.54
C TYR A 133 6.49 1.70 18.59
N HIS A 134 6.32 2.89 18.04
CA HIS A 134 5.02 3.51 17.84
C HIS A 134 4.15 2.63 16.94
N ASP A 135 2.89 2.44 17.34
CA ASP A 135 1.91 1.76 16.49
C ASP A 135 1.60 2.64 15.26
N LEU A 136 1.30 2.01 14.14
CA LEU A 136 0.90 2.71 12.92
C LEU A 136 -0.60 2.52 12.69
N GLN A 137 -1.27 3.50 12.09
CA GLN A 137 -2.67 3.37 11.75
C GLN A 137 -2.95 3.87 10.34
N LEU A 138 -3.50 2.99 9.51
CA LEU A 138 -4.18 3.38 8.29
C LEU A 138 -5.60 3.84 8.61
N ARG A 139 -5.98 4.94 7.99
CA ARG A 139 -7.33 5.51 8.11
C ARG A 139 -7.82 5.91 6.73
N GLU A 140 -9.05 5.53 6.45
CA GLU A 140 -9.77 5.99 5.27
C GLU A 140 -9.89 7.52 5.27
N LYS A 141 -9.62 8.13 4.11
CA LYS A 141 -9.77 9.56 3.88
C LYS A 141 -11.25 9.93 3.72
N ALA A 142 -11.52 11.22 3.51
CA ALA A 142 -12.87 11.76 3.24
C ALA A 142 -13.94 11.46 4.32
N GLY A 143 -13.54 11.18 5.56
CA GLY A 143 -14.48 10.92 6.67
C GLY A 143 -14.96 9.48 6.74
N GLY A 144 -14.31 8.56 6.01
CA GLY A 144 -14.50 7.13 6.13
C GLY A 144 -14.31 6.61 7.56
N LYS A 145 -14.94 5.47 7.84
CA LYS A 145 -14.91 4.85 9.18
C LYS A 145 -13.87 3.74 9.28
N TRP A 146 -13.38 3.25 8.15
CA TRP A 146 -12.40 2.17 8.13
C TRP A 146 -11.07 2.66 8.69
N ARG A 147 -10.48 1.81 9.53
CA ARG A 147 -9.15 2.01 10.11
C ARG A 147 -8.55 0.66 10.48
N ARG A 148 -7.25 0.55 10.33
CA ARG A 148 -6.47 -0.60 10.79
C ARG A 148 -5.23 -0.14 11.51
N THR A 149 -4.99 -0.70 12.69
CA THR A 149 -3.80 -0.41 13.50
C THR A 149 -2.84 -1.57 13.36
N PHE A 150 -1.60 -1.23 13.01
CA PHE A 150 -0.50 -2.16 12.85
C PHE A 150 0.46 -2.04 14.01
N LYS A 151 0.93 -3.18 14.50
CA LYS A 151 1.84 -3.26 15.64
C LYS A 151 3.18 -3.83 15.20
N TRP A 152 4.23 -3.38 15.87
CA TRP A 152 5.57 -3.92 15.63
C TRP A 152 5.64 -5.39 16.04
N SER A 153 6.25 -6.21 15.19
CA SER A 153 6.69 -7.57 15.52
C SER A 153 8.21 -7.59 15.62
N ALA A 154 8.73 -7.82 16.83
CA ALA A 154 10.17 -8.04 17.00
C ALA A 154 10.67 -9.31 16.29
N GLU A 155 9.83 -10.32 16.12
CA GLU A 155 10.19 -11.56 15.42
C GLU A 155 10.36 -11.32 13.91
N GLN A 156 9.41 -10.60 13.30
CA GLN A 156 9.42 -10.34 11.86
C GLN A 156 10.19 -9.07 11.47
N GLN A 157 10.58 -8.25 12.45
CA GLN A 157 11.20 -6.94 12.27
C GLN A 157 10.36 -6.02 11.34
N ARG A 158 9.03 -6.10 11.49
CA ARG A 158 8.06 -5.34 10.66
C ARG A 158 6.72 -5.16 11.37
N TYR A 159 5.92 -4.25 10.83
CA TYR A 159 4.53 -4.00 11.23
C TYR A 159 3.56 -5.00 10.58
N HIS A 160 2.50 -5.37 11.31
CA HIS A 160 1.41 -6.26 10.88
C HIS A 160 0.10 -5.93 11.61
#